data_AF-A0A7Z6X7F9-F1
#
_entry.id   AF-A0A7Z6X7F9-F1
#
_cell.length_a   1.000
_cell.length_b   1.000
_cell.length_c   1.000
_cell.angle_alpha   90.00
_cell.angle_beta   90.00
_cell.angle_gamma   90.00
#
_symmetry.space_group_name_H-M   'P 1'
#
loop_
_entity.id
_entity.type
_entity.pdbx_description
1 polymer ?
#
loop_
_entity_poly.entity_id
_entity_poly.type
_entity_poly.pdbx_seq_one_letter_code
_entity_poly.pdbx_strand_id
1 'polypeptide(L)'
;MSWIDIGVGSGSSSGSGGSSFLSGFINSLGNALSNASSSGGSIGGYPKITGIYNTLIFRDYQNIFSYLNQQNAHANQRLQNAFKRVLEIERRLNHLNHEIHHTQERLNHLNHEINSLNQQIHEQDQKINHLNNEIAGLDNQISANANALKEEQEKLNALELQTNAKKQVLESLKKLEKLKQELKRLKKQSKWKKQFNFLTDNPPNIEAKQQSALNRQKRQNALINFFLTNPYAILPKGFIYEYHNPGKETYNALNAPNNMDGINNQFRTNALNQVLDNSYQKFLPGNDRHNALGDIEQVKALKFYDLILNFNLGSENLESALFFKQISQYAKGLRHKILTAPSSKKELERLENLEKNLNQLQEQLKGKDLNTLQQEIEKEQENALKLKESIKAIQNHTETLKNALNQKEQAKNPIQQQKQNLQNQKQPIEREKQNQENAKNAKEQQKQNLNNEINAIGNERITMKKETDLYPQFNGEWRATIIEKNQSVREYYQKQKRIHDLLGFFSFEILNRIDQFYKRMAELPPEQQKELTELVF
;
A
#
# COMPACT_ATOMS: atom_id res chain seq x y z
N MET A 1 22.69 -80.54 -29.22
CA MET A 1 24.11 -80.23 -28.95
C MET A 1 24.13 -78.87 -28.29
N SER A 2 24.08 -78.83 -26.94
CA SER A 2 25.24 -78.75 -26.03
C SER A 2 25.77 -77.31 -25.96
N TRP A 3 25.92 -76.61 -24.83
CA TRP A 3 26.26 -77.00 -23.45
C TRP A 3 25.61 -76.02 -22.46
N ILE A 4 25.20 -76.52 -21.29
CA ILE A 4 24.91 -75.71 -20.10
C ILE A 4 26.17 -75.73 -19.25
N ASP A 5 26.66 -74.52 -18.92
CA ASP A 5 27.80 -74.29 -18.05
C ASP A 5 27.35 -74.30 -16.59
N ILE A 6 28.08 -75.06 -15.76
CA ILE A 6 27.83 -75.23 -14.32
C ILE A 6 28.89 -74.41 -13.59
N GLY A 7 28.48 -73.25 -13.06
CA GLY A 7 29.27 -72.43 -12.15
C GLY A 7 28.86 -72.66 -10.70
N VAL A 8 29.61 -73.50 -10.00
CA VAL A 8 29.56 -73.72 -8.54
C VAL A 8 30.23 -72.55 -7.81
N GLY A 9 29.54 -72.00 -6.81
CA GLY A 9 30.06 -70.97 -5.90
C GLY A 9 29.62 -71.24 -4.45
N SER A 10 30.60 -71.63 -3.65
CA SER A 10 30.59 -72.12 -2.27
C SER A 10 30.18 -71.11 -1.20
N GLY A 11 29.48 -71.59 -0.15
CA GLY A 11 29.26 -70.83 1.09
C GLY A 11 28.38 -71.56 2.11
N SER A 12 29.03 -72.35 2.97
CA SER A 12 28.50 -73.26 3.99
C SER A 12 27.72 -72.61 5.15
N SER A 13 26.62 -73.24 5.60
CA SER A 13 26.57 -73.85 6.95
C SER A 13 25.22 -74.51 7.29
N SER A 14 25.32 -75.70 7.86
CA SER A 14 24.34 -76.43 8.70
C SER A 14 23.05 -76.95 8.03
N GLY A 15 22.96 -78.28 7.93
CA GLY A 15 21.70 -78.97 7.61
C GLY A 15 21.93 -80.41 7.19
N SER A 16 22.06 -81.30 8.17
CA SER A 16 22.16 -82.75 8.01
C SER A 16 20.99 -83.29 7.17
N GLY A 17 21.22 -83.52 5.88
CA GLY A 17 20.25 -84.03 4.92
C GLY A 17 20.81 -85.26 4.23
N GLY A 18 20.57 -86.43 4.82
CA GLY A 18 21.11 -87.67 4.31
C GLY A 18 20.54 -88.90 5.01
N SER A 19 19.22 -89.10 4.95
CA SER A 19 18.62 -90.40 5.34
C SER A 19 17.19 -90.68 4.85
N SER A 20 16.60 -89.87 3.96
CA SER A 20 15.19 -90.06 3.56
C SER A 20 14.97 -91.16 2.51
N PHE A 21 15.97 -91.46 1.67
CA PHE A 21 15.84 -92.53 0.65
C PHE A 21 16.14 -93.92 1.22
N LEU A 22 17.10 -94.02 2.14
CA LEU A 22 17.48 -95.29 2.79
C LEU A 22 16.50 -95.67 3.92
N SER A 23 15.90 -94.71 4.63
CA SER A 23 14.89 -95.03 5.67
C SER A 23 13.59 -95.58 5.08
N GLY A 24 13.15 -95.09 3.91
CA GLY A 24 12.00 -95.64 3.19
C GLY A 24 12.24 -97.07 2.70
N PHE A 25 13.45 -97.35 2.20
CA PHE A 25 13.85 -98.69 1.77
C PHE A 25 14.00 -99.67 2.95
N ILE A 26 14.60 -99.24 4.07
CA ILE A 26 14.78 -100.05 5.27
C ILE A 26 13.44 -100.32 5.98
N ASN A 27 12.50 -99.36 6.02
CA ASN A 27 11.16 -99.60 6.58
C ASN A 27 10.29 -100.49 5.67
N SER A 28 10.45 -100.38 4.35
CA SER A 28 9.80 -101.29 3.40
C SER A 28 10.33 -102.72 3.50
N LEU A 29 11.65 -102.90 3.68
CA LEU A 29 12.27 -104.20 3.89
C LEU A 29 11.99 -104.77 5.28
N GLY A 30 11.97 -103.95 6.33
CA GLY A 30 11.59 -104.33 7.68
C GLY A 30 10.14 -104.81 7.77
N ASN A 31 9.21 -104.12 7.10
CA ASN A 31 7.80 -104.54 7.02
C ASN A 31 7.60 -105.79 6.15
N ALA A 32 8.37 -105.94 5.06
CA ALA A 32 8.33 -107.15 4.23
C ALA A 32 8.92 -108.37 4.96
N LEU A 33 9.99 -108.18 5.75
CA LEU A 33 10.64 -109.23 6.56
C LEU A 33 9.86 -109.58 7.84
N SER A 34 9.19 -108.62 8.49
CA SER A 34 8.27 -108.91 9.60
C SER A 34 6.95 -109.55 9.15
N ASN A 35 6.50 -109.30 7.92
CA ASN A 35 5.38 -110.06 7.34
C ASN A 35 5.84 -111.47 6.91
N ALA A 36 7.06 -111.63 6.38
CA ALA A 36 7.61 -112.93 5.99
C ALA A 36 8.03 -113.82 7.18
N SER A 37 8.36 -113.25 8.34
CA SER A 37 8.65 -114.04 9.56
C SER A 37 7.40 -114.60 10.25
N SER A 38 6.19 -114.22 9.81
CA SER A 38 4.93 -114.79 10.31
C SER A 38 4.44 -116.02 9.51
N SER A 39 5.05 -116.34 8.37
CA SER A 39 4.74 -117.55 7.58
C SER A 39 5.66 -118.75 7.86
N GLY A 40 6.52 -118.66 8.87
CA GLY A 40 7.28 -119.79 9.40
C GLY A 40 6.53 -120.44 10.57
N GLY A 41 6.10 -121.69 10.39
CA GLY A 41 5.20 -122.42 11.29
C GLY A 41 5.53 -122.30 12.78
N SER A 42 4.57 -121.74 13.53
CA SER A 42 4.42 -121.95 14.97
C SER A 42 2.96 -122.28 15.24
N ILE A 43 2.68 -123.58 15.40
CA ILE A 43 1.40 -124.12 15.83
C ILE A 43 1.14 -123.59 17.25
N GLY A 44 0.45 -122.45 17.38
CA GLY A 44 0.01 -121.91 18.68
C GLY A 44 -0.10 -120.39 18.84
N GLY A 45 0.35 -119.58 17.87
CA GLY A 45 0.27 -118.11 17.95
C GLY A 45 -1.07 -117.52 17.49
N TYR A 46 -1.48 -116.38 18.08
CA TYR A 46 -2.60 -115.54 17.58
C TYR A 46 -2.04 -114.30 16.87
N PRO A 47 -2.72 -113.74 15.85
CA PRO A 47 -4.02 -114.17 15.32
C PRO A 47 -3.94 -115.45 14.49
N LYS A 48 -4.99 -116.27 14.56
CA LYS A 48 -5.17 -117.44 13.69
C LYS A 48 -5.91 -117.02 12.43
N ILE A 49 -5.37 -117.39 11.27
CA ILE A 49 -6.00 -117.15 9.97
C ILE A 49 -7.20 -118.08 9.83
N THR A 50 -8.35 -117.54 9.45
CA THR A 50 -9.49 -118.37 9.03
C THR A 50 -9.45 -118.58 7.53
N GLY A 51 -10.13 -119.61 7.01
CA GLY A 51 -10.31 -119.78 5.56
C GLY A 51 -11.17 -118.70 4.89
N ILE A 52 -11.62 -117.69 5.64
CA ILE A 52 -12.44 -116.57 5.17
C ILE A 52 -11.53 -115.34 5.04
N TYR A 53 -11.62 -114.65 3.89
CA TYR A 53 -10.80 -113.48 3.59
C TYR A 53 -10.87 -112.42 4.69
N ASN A 54 -9.69 -111.95 5.15
CA ASN A 54 -9.51 -110.95 6.20
C ASN A 54 -10.19 -111.23 7.55
N THR A 55 -10.69 -112.44 7.77
CA THR A 55 -11.29 -112.84 9.05
C THR A 55 -10.25 -113.59 9.88
N LEU A 56 -10.00 -113.09 11.08
CA LEU A 56 -8.96 -113.58 11.98
C LEU A 56 -9.58 -113.94 13.35
N ILE A 57 -8.98 -114.93 14.02
CA ILE A 57 -9.33 -115.30 15.40
C ILE A 57 -8.21 -114.84 16.32
N PHE A 58 -8.59 -114.19 17.42
CA PHE A 58 -7.73 -113.57 18.41
C PHE A 58 -8.00 -114.17 19.79
N ARG A 59 -6.99 -114.11 20.67
CA ARG A 59 -7.09 -114.66 22.03
C ARG A 59 -8.13 -113.90 22.86
N ASP A 60 -8.06 -112.59 22.81
CA ASP A 60 -8.83 -111.63 23.60
C ASP A 60 -8.86 -110.28 22.87
N TYR A 61 -9.61 -109.32 23.43
CA TYR A 61 -9.67 -107.95 22.90
C TYR A 61 -8.30 -107.25 22.90
N GLN A 62 -7.44 -107.55 23.88
CA GLN A 62 -6.09 -106.97 23.96
C GLN A 62 -5.20 -107.42 22.79
N ASN A 63 -5.34 -108.67 22.36
CA ASN A 63 -4.63 -109.23 21.22
C ASN A 63 -5.11 -108.62 19.89
N ILE A 64 -6.41 -108.37 19.72
CA ILE A 64 -6.97 -107.62 18.58
C ILE A 64 -6.36 -106.21 18.55
N PHE A 65 -6.41 -105.51 19.67
CA PHE A 65 -5.93 -104.13 19.77
C PHE A 65 -4.42 -104.03 19.53
N SER A 66 -3.63 -104.97 20.03
CA SER A 66 -2.18 -105.04 19.78
C SER A 66 -1.87 -105.31 18.31
N TYR A 67 -2.59 -106.23 17.67
CA TYR A 67 -2.46 -106.52 16.24
C TYR A 67 -2.78 -105.28 15.39
N LEU A 68 -3.92 -104.62 15.64
CA LEU A 68 -4.31 -103.43 14.90
C LEU A 68 -3.33 -102.27 15.11
N ASN A 69 -2.82 -102.07 16.33
CA ASN A 69 -1.82 -101.05 16.60
C ASN A 69 -0.50 -101.31 15.86
N GLN A 70 -0.05 -102.57 15.79
CA GLN A 70 1.13 -102.93 15.01
C GLN A 70 0.91 -102.69 13.52
N GLN A 71 -0.23 -103.12 12.98
CA GLN A 71 -0.56 -102.94 11.56
C GLN A 71 -0.73 -101.46 11.18
N ASN A 72 -1.21 -100.63 12.11
CA ASN A 72 -1.44 -99.20 11.89
C ASN A 72 -0.28 -98.31 12.35
N ALA A 73 0.85 -98.87 12.80
CA ALA A 73 1.94 -98.10 13.41
C ALA A 73 2.41 -96.91 12.55
N HIS A 74 2.60 -97.13 11.24
CA HIS A 74 3.00 -96.07 10.32
C HIS A 74 1.90 -95.01 10.09
N ALA A 75 0.64 -95.43 10.00
CA ALA A 75 -0.49 -94.51 9.86
C ALA A 75 -0.68 -93.65 11.13
N ASN A 76 -0.54 -94.26 12.31
CA ASN A 76 -0.57 -93.58 13.60
C ASN A 76 0.58 -92.58 13.73
N GLN A 77 1.79 -92.93 13.30
CA GLN A 77 2.92 -91.99 13.29
C GLN A 77 2.68 -90.79 12.37
N ARG A 78 2.11 -91.02 11.18
CA ARG A 78 1.71 -89.94 10.26
C ARG A 78 0.66 -89.02 10.89
N LEU A 79 -0.39 -89.59 11.50
CA LEU A 79 -1.41 -88.84 12.22
C LEU A 79 -0.80 -88.01 13.36
N GLN A 80 0.08 -88.61 14.16
CA GLN A 80 0.75 -87.92 15.26
C GLN A 80 1.54 -86.70 14.78
N ASN A 81 2.30 -86.85 13.69
CA ASN A 81 3.07 -85.76 13.10
C ASN A 81 2.15 -84.67 12.54
N ALA A 82 1.10 -85.06 11.81
CA ALA A 82 0.12 -84.13 11.28
C ALA A 82 -0.58 -83.32 12.38
N PHE A 83 -0.98 -83.97 13.48
CA PHE A 83 -1.64 -83.30 14.59
C PHE A 83 -0.71 -82.37 15.36
N LYS A 84 0.54 -82.78 15.62
CA LYS A 84 1.55 -81.89 16.21
C LYS A 84 1.77 -80.65 15.35
N ARG A 85 1.83 -80.83 14.02
CA ARG A 85 1.98 -79.72 13.08
C ARG A 85 0.77 -78.79 13.10
N VAL A 86 -0.45 -79.34 13.08
CA VAL A 86 -1.68 -78.52 13.18
C VAL A 86 -1.71 -77.73 14.51
N LEU A 87 -1.37 -78.36 15.64
CA LEU A 87 -1.32 -77.67 16.94
C LEU A 87 -0.26 -76.55 16.97
N GLU A 88 0.90 -76.75 16.34
CA GLU A 88 1.92 -75.71 16.19
C GLU A 88 1.41 -74.54 15.36
N ILE A 89 0.75 -74.82 14.23
CA ILE A 89 0.15 -73.79 13.37
C ILE A 89 -0.96 -73.04 14.13
N GLU A 90 -1.84 -73.72 14.86
CA GLU A 90 -2.88 -73.10 15.68
C GLU A 90 -2.28 -72.12 16.71
N ARG A 91 -1.19 -72.50 17.39
CA ARG A 91 -0.47 -71.59 18.30
C ARG A 91 0.09 -70.38 17.56
N ARG A 92 0.69 -70.58 16.38
CA ARG A 92 1.22 -69.47 15.56
C ARG A 92 0.09 -68.55 15.09
N LEU A 93 -1.06 -69.08 14.69
CA LEU A 93 -2.24 -68.32 14.30
C LEU A 93 -2.76 -67.46 15.47
N ASN A 94 -2.84 -68.01 16.67
CA ASN A 94 -3.23 -67.25 17.86
C ASN A 94 -2.26 -66.10 18.15
N HIS A 95 -0.95 -66.37 18.06
CA HIS A 95 0.06 -65.33 18.21
C HIS A 95 -0.05 -64.24 17.14
N LEU A 96 -0.22 -64.62 15.86
CA LEU A 96 -0.45 -63.66 14.78
C LEU A 96 -1.70 -62.81 14.99
N ASN A 97 -2.79 -63.39 15.51
CA ASN A 97 -4.01 -62.63 15.82
C ASN A 97 -3.74 -61.55 16.87
N HIS A 98 -2.99 -61.87 17.94
CA HIS A 98 -2.59 -60.88 18.94
C HIS A 98 -1.70 -59.79 18.34
N GLU A 99 -0.71 -60.17 17.53
CA GLU A 99 0.14 -59.21 16.84
C GLU A 99 -0.64 -58.28 15.91
N ILE A 100 -1.57 -58.81 15.12
CA ILE A 100 -2.44 -58.04 14.22
C ILE A 100 -3.31 -57.08 15.04
N HIS A 101 -3.89 -57.53 16.16
CA HIS A 101 -4.67 -56.68 17.06
C HIS A 101 -3.83 -55.53 17.61
N HIS A 102 -2.62 -55.81 18.11
CA HIS A 102 -1.71 -54.76 18.60
C HIS A 102 -1.33 -53.75 17.49
N THR A 103 -1.07 -54.23 16.27
CA THR A 103 -0.81 -53.34 15.12
C THR A 103 -2.06 -52.51 14.79
N GLN A 104 -3.27 -53.07 14.88
CA GLN A 104 -4.52 -52.33 14.66
C GLN A 104 -4.71 -51.21 15.70
N GLU A 105 -4.44 -51.48 16.97
CA GLU A 105 -4.50 -50.45 18.03
C GLU A 105 -3.50 -49.32 17.76
N ARG A 106 -2.27 -49.65 17.34
CA ARG A 106 -1.28 -48.64 16.93
C ARG A 106 -1.75 -47.82 15.73
N LEU A 107 -2.35 -48.44 14.72
CA LEU A 107 -2.94 -47.74 13.58
C LEU A 107 -4.07 -46.79 14.00
N ASN A 108 -4.93 -47.22 14.93
CA ASN A 108 -6.00 -46.38 15.48
C ASN A 108 -5.42 -45.15 16.19
N HIS A 109 -4.37 -45.34 17.01
CA HIS A 109 -3.67 -44.24 17.67
C HIS A 109 -3.06 -43.24 16.67
N LEU A 110 -2.31 -43.72 15.67
CA LEU A 110 -1.73 -42.88 14.62
C LEU A 110 -2.80 -42.12 13.83
N ASN A 111 -3.95 -42.75 13.57
CA ASN A 111 -5.09 -42.07 12.94
C ASN A 111 -5.64 -40.93 13.79
N HIS A 112 -5.75 -41.11 15.11
CA HIS A 112 -6.18 -40.06 16.01
C HIS A 112 -5.19 -38.88 16.04
N GLU A 113 -3.89 -39.16 16.07
CA GLU A 113 -2.85 -38.11 15.99
C GLU A 113 -2.92 -37.32 14.67
N ILE A 114 -3.05 -38.02 13.53
CA ILE A 114 -3.21 -37.39 12.22
C ILE A 114 -4.46 -36.52 12.18
N ASN A 115 -5.58 -36.99 12.73
CA ASN A 115 -6.82 -36.22 12.77
C ASN A 115 -6.69 -34.96 13.64
N SER A 116 -6.04 -35.07 14.79
CA SER A 116 -5.74 -33.91 15.66
C SER A 116 -4.87 -32.88 14.92
N LEU A 117 -3.80 -33.32 14.25
CA LEU A 117 -2.95 -32.43 13.46
C LEU A 117 -3.72 -31.79 12.29
N ASN A 118 -4.58 -32.53 11.60
CA ASN A 118 -5.43 -31.99 10.54
C ASN A 118 -6.37 -30.89 11.06
N GLN A 119 -6.96 -31.08 12.24
CA GLN A 119 -7.80 -30.07 12.87
C GLN A 119 -7.01 -28.80 13.19
N GLN A 120 -5.83 -28.94 13.79
CA GLN A 120 -4.96 -27.80 14.10
C GLN A 120 -4.52 -27.06 12.83
N ILE A 121 -4.18 -27.78 11.76
CA ILE A 121 -3.85 -27.16 10.45
C ILE A 121 -5.06 -26.38 9.92
N HIS A 122 -6.26 -26.95 10.01
CA HIS A 122 -7.48 -26.28 9.58
C HIS A 122 -7.75 -25.00 10.38
N GLU A 123 -7.51 -25.00 11.69
CA GLU A 123 -7.62 -23.79 12.52
C GLU A 123 -6.64 -22.69 12.07
N GLN A 124 -5.42 -23.04 11.67
CA GLN A 124 -4.47 -22.06 11.11
C GLN A 124 -4.97 -21.51 9.77
N ASP A 125 -5.58 -22.35 8.92
CA ASP A 125 -6.19 -21.90 7.67
C ASP A 125 -7.34 -20.92 7.91
N GLN A 126 -8.19 -21.17 8.90
CA GLN A 126 -9.26 -20.24 9.28
C GLN A 126 -8.70 -18.90 9.77
N LYS A 127 -7.63 -18.90 10.57
CA LYS A 127 -6.96 -17.67 11.00
C LYS A 127 -6.37 -16.87 9.84
N ILE A 128 -5.74 -17.54 8.86
CA ILE A 128 -5.21 -16.89 7.65
C ILE A 128 -6.36 -16.29 6.83
N ASN A 129 -7.45 -17.03 6.63
CA ASN A 129 -8.61 -16.55 5.89
C ASN A 129 -9.25 -15.33 6.57
N HIS A 130 -9.34 -15.33 7.90
CA HIS A 130 -9.82 -14.18 8.65
C HIS A 130 -8.94 -12.94 8.43
N LEU A 131 -7.62 -13.09 8.54
CA LEU A 131 -6.69 -11.99 8.24
C LEU A 131 -6.81 -11.48 6.80
N ASN A 132 -6.95 -12.39 5.82
CA ASN A 132 -7.13 -12.01 4.42
C ASN A 132 -8.41 -11.18 4.22
N ASN A 133 -9.51 -11.53 4.90
CA ASN A 133 -10.76 -10.77 4.84
C ASN A 133 -10.61 -9.38 5.48
N GLU A 134 -9.91 -9.27 6.61
CA GLU A 134 -9.62 -7.98 7.24
C GLU A 134 -8.77 -7.09 6.34
N ILE A 135 -7.74 -7.65 5.70
CA ILE A 135 -6.87 -6.94 4.77
C ILE A 135 -7.65 -6.44 3.55
N ALA A 136 -8.50 -7.27 2.96
CA ALA A 136 -9.38 -6.84 1.86
C ALA A 136 -10.31 -5.70 2.31
N GLY A 137 -10.80 -5.73 3.54
CA GLY A 137 -11.55 -4.64 4.14
C GLY A 137 -10.75 -3.33 4.25
N LEU A 138 -9.50 -3.41 4.72
CA LEU A 138 -8.59 -2.26 4.79
C LEU A 138 -8.24 -1.70 3.41
N ASP A 139 -7.96 -2.56 2.43
CA ASP A 139 -7.67 -2.16 1.04
C ASP A 139 -8.84 -1.41 0.41
N ASN A 140 -10.07 -1.86 0.66
CA ASN A 140 -11.28 -1.18 0.20
C ASN A 140 -11.41 0.22 0.83
N GLN A 141 -11.13 0.36 2.14
CA GLN A 141 -11.16 1.65 2.83
C GLN A 141 -10.06 2.60 2.32
N ILE A 142 -8.84 2.10 2.10
CA ILE A 142 -7.74 2.87 1.53
C ILE A 142 -8.12 3.36 0.13
N SER A 143 -8.73 2.50 -0.69
CA SER A 143 -9.20 2.86 -2.03
C SER A 143 -10.29 3.92 -1.99
N ALA A 144 -11.25 3.82 -1.06
CA ALA A 144 -12.28 4.83 -0.85
C ALA A 144 -11.67 6.19 -0.44
N ASN A 145 -10.70 6.19 0.48
CA ASN A 145 -10.00 7.41 0.88
C ASN A 145 -9.18 8.02 -0.25
N ALA A 146 -8.56 7.19 -1.11
CA ALA A 146 -7.82 7.67 -2.28
C ALA A 146 -8.74 8.40 -3.27
N ASN A 147 -9.96 7.89 -3.48
CA ASN A 147 -10.96 8.56 -4.31
C ASN A 147 -11.44 9.88 -3.67
N ALA A 148 -11.76 9.87 -2.38
CA ALA A 148 -12.16 11.08 -1.65
C ALA A 148 -11.07 12.17 -1.68
N LEU A 149 -9.81 11.77 -1.52
CA LEU A 149 -8.64 12.66 -1.66
C LEU A 149 -8.57 13.32 -3.03
N LYS A 150 -8.80 12.54 -4.09
CA LYS A 150 -8.81 13.06 -5.46
C LYS A 150 -9.91 14.10 -5.64
N GLU A 151 -11.13 13.81 -5.18
CA GLU A 151 -12.26 14.74 -5.26
C GLU A 151 -12.02 16.04 -4.47
N GLU A 152 -11.48 15.95 -3.26
CA GLU A 152 -11.13 17.14 -2.48
C GLU A 152 -10.01 17.94 -3.13
N GLN A 153 -8.98 17.28 -3.67
CA GLN A 153 -7.90 17.98 -4.36
C GLN A 153 -8.40 18.73 -5.61
N GLU A 154 -9.32 18.14 -6.37
CA GLU A 154 -9.97 18.78 -7.51
C GLU A 154 -10.81 20.00 -7.08
N LYS A 155 -11.58 19.89 -5.99
CA LYS A 155 -12.33 21.02 -5.40
C LYS A 155 -11.40 22.14 -4.95
N LEU A 156 -10.27 21.80 -4.31
CA LEU A 156 -9.27 22.78 -3.87
C LEU A 156 -8.67 23.53 -5.06
N ASN A 157 -8.26 22.80 -6.10
CA ASN A 157 -7.68 23.39 -7.30
C ASN A 157 -8.67 24.33 -8.00
N ALA A 158 -9.95 23.94 -8.10
CA ALA A 158 -10.99 24.78 -8.67
C ALA A 158 -11.21 26.07 -7.85
N LEU A 159 -11.26 25.96 -6.52
CA LEU A 159 -11.42 27.10 -5.62
C LEU A 159 -10.22 28.05 -5.67
N GLU A 160 -9.00 27.54 -5.71
CA GLU A 160 -7.78 28.35 -5.84
C GLU A 160 -7.74 29.10 -7.18
N LEU A 161 -8.17 28.45 -8.28
CA LEU A 161 -8.26 29.09 -9.60
C LEU A 161 -9.30 30.23 -9.62
N GLN A 162 -10.48 30.01 -9.03
CA GLN A 162 -11.52 31.04 -8.87
C GLN A 162 -11.03 32.20 -8.00
N THR A 163 -10.39 31.90 -6.86
CA THR A 163 -9.85 32.91 -5.94
C THR A 163 -8.78 33.77 -6.63
N ASN A 164 -7.89 33.15 -7.42
CA ASN A 164 -6.84 33.86 -8.16
C ASN A 164 -7.44 34.79 -9.23
N ALA A 165 -8.46 34.35 -9.96
CA ALA A 165 -9.18 35.20 -10.90
C ALA A 165 -9.84 36.41 -10.19
N LYS A 166 -10.46 36.21 -9.03
CA LYS A 166 -11.03 37.32 -8.23
C LYS A 166 -9.96 38.28 -7.71
N LYS A 167 -8.79 37.79 -7.28
CA LYS A 167 -7.66 38.65 -6.85
C LYS A 167 -7.18 39.56 -7.98
N GLN A 168 -7.03 39.05 -9.20
CA GLN A 168 -6.66 39.86 -10.36
C GLN A 168 -7.69 40.97 -10.66
N VAL A 169 -8.98 40.65 -10.53
CA VAL A 169 -10.06 41.65 -10.64
C VAL A 169 -9.97 42.69 -9.52
N LEU A 170 -9.71 42.27 -8.27
CA LEU A 170 -9.54 43.18 -7.13
C LEU A 170 -8.37 44.15 -7.32
N GLU A 171 -7.22 43.67 -7.81
CA GLU A 171 -6.06 44.52 -8.12
C GLU A 171 -6.36 45.53 -9.22
N SER A 172 -7.08 45.09 -10.26
CA SER A 172 -7.53 45.95 -11.35
C SER A 172 -8.49 47.05 -10.86
N LEU A 173 -9.42 46.70 -9.97
CA LEU A 173 -10.33 47.65 -9.31
C LEU A 173 -9.58 48.66 -8.43
N LYS A 174 -8.61 48.21 -7.61
CA LYS A 174 -7.76 49.09 -6.80
C LYS A 174 -6.96 50.06 -7.66
N LYS A 175 -6.43 49.60 -8.79
CA LYS A 175 -5.72 50.45 -9.77
C LYS A 175 -6.65 51.48 -10.39
N LEU A 176 -7.87 51.08 -10.77
CA LEU A 176 -8.91 51.98 -11.27
C LEU A 176 -9.26 53.08 -10.24
N GLU A 177 -9.38 52.73 -8.97
CA GLU A 177 -9.69 53.69 -7.91
C GLU A 177 -8.56 54.70 -7.67
N LYS A 178 -7.30 54.25 -7.70
CA LYS A 178 -6.13 55.16 -7.67
C LYS A 178 -6.13 56.12 -8.85
N LEU A 179 -6.38 55.62 -10.07
CA LEU A 179 -6.47 56.46 -11.27
C LEU A 179 -7.62 57.47 -11.18
N LYS A 180 -8.78 57.09 -10.62
CA LYS A 180 -9.88 58.03 -10.33
C LYS A 180 -9.48 59.12 -9.34
N GLN A 181 -8.77 58.77 -8.27
CA GLN A 181 -8.29 59.75 -7.29
C GLN A 181 -7.23 60.68 -7.89
N GLU A 182 -6.29 60.16 -8.68
CA GLU A 182 -5.32 60.96 -9.43
C GLU A 182 -6.00 61.91 -10.41
N LEU A 183 -6.98 61.44 -11.17
CA LEU A 183 -7.78 62.28 -12.07
C LEU A 183 -8.53 63.37 -11.30
N LYS A 184 -9.09 63.06 -10.12
CA LYS A 184 -9.72 64.06 -9.24
C LYS A 184 -8.72 65.07 -8.70
N ARG A 185 -7.50 64.64 -8.34
CA ARG A 185 -6.41 65.53 -7.91
C ARG A 185 -5.93 66.43 -9.04
N LEU A 186 -5.70 65.88 -10.23
CA LEU A 186 -5.33 66.62 -11.43
C LEU A 186 -6.43 67.60 -11.84
N LYS A 187 -7.72 67.20 -11.78
CA LYS A 187 -8.87 68.11 -12.01
C LYS A 187 -8.98 69.20 -10.93
N LYS A 188 -8.50 68.98 -9.70
CA LYS A 188 -8.45 70.01 -8.62
C LYS A 188 -7.23 70.91 -8.70
N GLN A 189 -6.06 70.37 -9.06
CA GLN A 189 -4.84 71.13 -9.37
C GLN A 189 -5.04 71.98 -10.62
N SER A 190 -5.76 71.45 -11.59
CA SER A 190 -6.41 72.18 -12.67
C SER A 190 -7.55 73.06 -12.12
N LYS A 191 -7.17 74.11 -11.40
CA LYS A 191 -8.03 75.30 -11.19
C LYS A 191 -8.37 76.02 -12.52
N TRP A 192 -8.14 75.40 -13.68
CA TRP A 192 -8.49 75.95 -14.98
C TRP A 192 -10.00 76.14 -15.14
N LYS A 193 -10.87 75.25 -14.64
CA LYS A 193 -12.32 75.45 -14.85
C LYS A 193 -12.92 76.62 -14.06
N LYS A 194 -12.29 77.08 -12.97
CA LYS A 194 -12.72 78.30 -12.26
C LYS A 194 -12.03 79.57 -12.78
N GLN A 195 -10.87 79.45 -13.42
CA GLN A 195 -10.22 80.60 -14.07
C GLN A 195 -10.69 80.81 -15.52
N PHE A 196 -11.30 79.80 -16.16
CA PHE A 196 -11.82 79.92 -17.53
C PHE A 196 -13.25 80.50 -17.60
N ASN A 197 -14.03 80.41 -16.52
CA ASN A 197 -15.33 81.09 -16.44
C ASN A 197 -15.20 82.58 -16.07
N PHE A 198 -14.02 83.07 -15.69
CA PHE A 198 -13.81 84.51 -15.47
C PHE A 198 -13.49 85.27 -16.78
N LEU A 199 -13.42 84.57 -17.91
CA LEU A 199 -13.09 85.14 -19.23
C LEU A 199 -14.05 84.73 -20.36
N THR A 200 -15.16 84.05 -20.06
CA THR A 200 -16.12 83.61 -21.09
C THR A 200 -17.58 84.05 -20.88
N ASP A 201 -17.88 84.88 -19.86
CA ASP A 201 -19.14 85.63 -19.83
C ASP A 201 -19.02 86.90 -20.68
N ASN A 202 -19.06 86.71 -22.00
CA ASN A 202 -19.79 87.62 -22.89
C ASN A 202 -20.15 86.86 -24.18
N PRO A 203 -21.45 86.71 -24.51
CA PRO A 203 -21.88 86.10 -25.77
C PRO A 203 -21.56 87.05 -26.96
N PRO A 204 -21.46 86.50 -28.19
CA PRO A 204 -21.00 87.25 -29.34
C PRO A 204 -22.10 88.19 -29.84
N ASN A 205 -21.79 89.48 -29.96
CA ASN A 205 -22.48 90.34 -30.91
C ASN A 205 -21.45 91.25 -31.60
N ILE A 206 -20.70 90.63 -32.50
CA ILE A 206 -19.85 91.31 -33.48
C ILE A 206 -20.75 91.64 -34.66
N GLU A 207 -21.53 92.72 -34.54
CA GLU A 207 -22.14 93.39 -35.71
C GLU A 207 -22.53 94.86 -35.48
N ALA A 208 -22.29 95.44 -34.29
CA ALA A 208 -22.72 96.82 -33.98
C ALA A 208 -21.63 97.82 -33.58
N LYS A 209 -20.33 97.53 -33.73
CA LYS A 209 -19.25 98.50 -33.36
C LYS A 209 -18.11 98.66 -34.36
N GLN A 210 -18.26 98.18 -35.60
CA GLN A 210 -17.31 98.49 -36.69
C GLN A 210 -17.56 99.84 -37.40
N GLN A 211 -18.63 100.57 -37.08
CA GLN A 211 -18.89 101.90 -37.67
C GLN A 211 -18.50 103.10 -36.80
N SER A 212 -18.01 102.90 -35.56
CA SER A 212 -17.67 104.01 -34.65
C SER A 212 -16.19 104.15 -34.31
N ALA A 213 -15.30 103.35 -34.90
CA ALA A 213 -13.85 103.46 -34.71
C ALA A 213 -13.10 104.01 -35.94
N LEU A 214 -13.74 104.08 -37.12
CA LEU A 214 -13.15 104.65 -38.34
C LEU A 214 -13.40 106.16 -38.54
N ASN A 215 -14.22 106.79 -37.69
CA ASN A 215 -14.56 108.22 -37.78
C ASN A 215 -14.04 109.09 -36.62
N ARG A 216 -13.17 108.55 -35.74
CA ARG A 216 -12.42 109.35 -34.74
C ARG A 216 -10.99 109.71 -35.16
N GLN A 217 -10.61 109.36 -36.39
CA GLN A 217 -9.27 109.62 -36.93
C GLN A 217 -9.09 111.01 -37.57
N LYS A 218 -10.06 111.92 -37.43
CA LYS A 218 -10.01 113.28 -38.01
C LYS A 218 -9.87 114.42 -36.99
N ARG A 219 -9.57 114.16 -35.71
CA ARG A 219 -9.40 115.23 -34.69
C ARG A 219 -8.26 115.06 -33.67
N GLN A 220 -7.22 114.30 -33.97
CA GLN A 220 -6.01 114.26 -33.11
C GLN A 220 -4.68 114.41 -33.87
N ASN A 221 -4.72 115.18 -34.97
CA ASN A 221 -3.52 115.78 -35.59
C ASN A 221 -3.02 117.04 -34.85
N ALA A 222 -3.51 117.32 -33.64
CA ALA A 222 -3.06 118.45 -32.82
C ALA A 222 -1.95 118.07 -31.80
N LEU A 223 -1.82 116.78 -31.44
CA LEU A 223 -0.76 116.33 -30.51
C LEU A 223 0.49 115.79 -31.23
N ILE A 224 0.34 115.38 -32.50
CA ILE A 224 1.44 114.88 -33.33
C ILE A 224 2.29 116.04 -33.92
N ASN A 225 1.78 117.28 -33.95
CA ASN A 225 2.55 118.47 -34.35
C ASN A 225 3.31 119.16 -33.19
N PHE A 226 3.14 118.70 -31.95
CA PHE A 226 3.84 119.27 -30.78
C PHE A 226 5.19 118.57 -30.48
N PHE A 227 5.36 117.32 -30.93
CA PHE A 227 6.57 116.52 -30.66
C PHE A 227 7.67 116.64 -31.73
N LEU A 228 7.39 117.22 -32.90
CA LEU A 228 8.34 117.28 -34.02
C LEU A 228 8.91 118.67 -34.29
N THR A 229 8.53 119.71 -33.53
CA THR A 229 8.96 121.10 -33.78
C THR A 229 9.72 121.77 -32.62
N ASN A 230 9.79 121.19 -31.42
CA ASN A 230 10.61 121.73 -30.33
C ASN A 230 10.94 120.68 -29.23
N PRO A 231 12.00 119.85 -29.39
CA PRO A 231 12.26 118.71 -28.51
C PRO A 231 12.77 119.07 -27.10
N TYR A 232 12.90 120.36 -26.76
CA TYR A 232 13.49 120.82 -25.49
C TYR A 232 12.52 121.57 -24.55
N ALA A 233 11.22 121.56 -24.82
CA ALA A 233 10.23 122.28 -24.01
C ALA A 233 9.82 121.58 -22.68
N ILE A 234 10.42 120.44 -22.33
CA ILE A 234 10.03 119.64 -21.14
C ILE A 234 11.07 119.74 -19.99
N LEU A 235 12.16 120.52 -20.15
CA LEU A 235 13.15 120.72 -19.09
C LEU A 235 13.14 122.17 -18.58
N PRO A 236 13.03 122.41 -17.25
CA PRO A 236 13.22 123.74 -16.68
C PRO A 236 14.64 124.24 -16.93
N LYS A 237 14.76 125.49 -17.40
CA LYS A 237 16.01 126.16 -17.78
C LYS A 237 17.00 126.23 -16.61
N GLY A 238 18.16 125.60 -16.74
CA GLY A 238 19.25 125.63 -15.77
C GLY A 238 20.39 126.57 -16.18
N PHE A 239 20.91 127.30 -15.18
CA PHE A 239 21.91 128.39 -15.18
C PHE A 239 23.10 128.30 -16.17
N ILE A 240 23.50 127.10 -16.62
CA ILE A 240 24.61 126.89 -17.57
C ILE A 240 24.30 127.47 -18.96
N TYR A 241 23.03 127.52 -19.35
CA TYR A 241 22.60 128.11 -20.63
C TYR A 241 22.74 129.65 -20.66
N GLU A 242 22.74 130.29 -19.50
CA GLU A 242 22.83 131.76 -19.37
C GLU A 242 24.29 132.22 -19.27
N TYR A 243 25.20 131.38 -18.75
CA TYR A 243 26.61 131.74 -18.56
C TYR A 243 27.48 131.55 -19.81
N HIS A 244 27.20 130.56 -20.67
CA HIS A 244 28.06 130.22 -21.82
C HIS A 244 27.52 130.61 -23.20
N ASN A 245 26.28 131.07 -23.29
CA ASN A 245 25.62 131.71 -24.44
C ASN A 245 26.18 131.35 -25.85
N PRO A 246 26.13 130.07 -26.24
CA PRO A 246 26.76 129.59 -27.47
C PRO A 246 26.06 130.16 -28.71
N GLY A 247 26.80 130.85 -29.59
CA GLY A 247 26.27 131.50 -30.81
C GLY A 247 26.80 132.90 -31.13
N LYS A 248 27.73 133.47 -30.35
CA LYS A 248 28.42 134.75 -30.66
C LYS A 248 29.81 134.53 -31.28
N GLU A 249 30.25 135.46 -32.13
CA GLU A 249 31.54 135.42 -32.85
C GLU A 249 32.80 135.37 -31.97
N THR A 250 32.68 135.73 -30.67
CA THR A 250 33.77 135.61 -29.69
C THR A 250 33.81 134.26 -28.97
N TYR A 251 32.97 133.30 -29.38
CA TYR A 251 32.93 131.95 -28.85
C TYR A 251 34.14 131.16 -29.34
N ASN A 252 35.11 130.96 -28.45
CA ASN A 252 36.26 130.11 -28.74
C ASN A 252 35.85 128.63 -28.66
N ALA A 253 35.38 128.09 -29.79
CA ALA A 253 34.96 126.70 -29.93
C ALA A 253 36.09 125.68 -29.65
N LEU A 254 37.37 126.11 -29.65
CA LEU A 254 38.52 125.25 -29.37
C LEU A 254 38.76 125.03 -27.86
N ASN A 255 38.08 125.77 -26.98
CA ASN A 255 38.07 125.57 -25.52
C ASN A 255 36.68 125.20 -24.97
N ALA A 256 35.75 124.78 -25.84
CA ALA A 256 34.44 124.28 -25.39
C ALA A 256 34.61 122.94 -24.66
N PRO A 257 33.93 122.69 -23.51
CA PRO A 257 34.08 121.45 -22.76
C PRO A 257 33.72 120.24 -23.65
N ASN A 258 34.71 119.39 -23.92
CA ASN A 258 34.54 118.18 -24.69
C ASN A 258 33.97 117.08 -23.79
N ASN A 259 32.76 116.62 -24.09
CA ASN A 259 32.06 115.60 -23.31
C ASN A 259 32.74 114.21 -23.38
N MET A 260 33.71 114.02 -24.28
CA MET A 260 34.49 112.79 -24.40
C MET A 260 35.70 112.73 -23.45
N ASP A 261 36.13 113.85 -22.86
CA ASP A 261 37.31 113.88 -21.97
C ASP A 261 36.99 113.45 -20.52
N GLY A 262 35.71 113.30 -20.18
CA GLY A 262 35.25 112.72 -18.91
C GLY A 262 35.37 111.19 -18.82
N ILE A 263 35.61 110.49 -19.94
CA ILE A 263 35.77 109.02 -19.96
C ILE A 263 37.23 108.62 -19.69
N ASN A 264 38.21 109.50 -19.94
CA ASN A 264 39.64 109.21 -19.80
C ASN A 264 40.31 109.78 -18.53
N ASN A 265 39.51 110.22 -17.55
CA ASN A 265 39.93 110.42 -16.16
C ASN A 265 41.20 111.28 -15.95
N GLN A 266 41.33 112.40 -16.69
CA GLN A 266 42.44 113.36 -16.53
C GLN A 266 41.89 114.79 -16.31
N PHE A 267 42.11 115.28 -15.09
CA PHE A 267 41.92 116.65 -14.54
C PHE A 267 40.60 117.03 -13.83
N ARG A 268 40.71 116.91 -12.49
CA ARG A 268 40.43 117.86 -11.40
C ARG A 268 39.53 119.06 -11.75
N THR A 269 38.34 119.05 -11.13
CA THR A 269 37.31 120.10 -11.02
C THR A 269 36.60 120.48 -12.32
N ASN A 270 35.57 119.69 -12.68
CA ASN A 270 34.59 120.03 -13.72
C ASN A 270 33.33 120.64 -13.07
N ALA A 271 32.81 121.72 -13.65
CA ALA A 271 31.74 122.58 -13.15
C ALA A 271 30.40 121.88 -12.84
N LEU A 272 30.19 120.64 -13.30
CA LEU A 272 29.08 119.78 -12.87
C LEU A 272 29.13 119.43 -11.37
N ASN A 273 30.33 119.33 -10.79
CA ASN A 273 30.49 119.13 -9.34
C ASN A 273 30.25 120.41 -8.53
N GLN A 274 30.44 121.60 -9.10
CA GLN A 274 30.17 122.87 -8.39
C GLN A 274 28.70 123.30 -8.45
N VAL A 275 27.91 122.75 -9.37
CA VAL A 275 26.45 122.97 -9.45
C VAL A 275 25.67 122.01 -8.53
N LEU A 276 26.24 120.86 -8.19
CA LEU A 276 25.68 119.95 -7.18
C LEU A 276 25.88 120.46 -5.74
N ASP A 277 26.91 121.28 -5.49
CA ASP A 277 27.26 121.72 -4.13
C ASP A 277 26.67 123.07 -3.68
N ASN A 278 25.89 123.79 -4.51
CA ASN A 278 25.40 125.15 -4.15
C ASN A 278 23.94 125.48 -4.51
N SER A 279 23.08 124.48 -4.71
CA SER A 279 21.62 124.72 -4.77
C SER A 279 20.96 124.37 -3.44
N TYR A 280 20.30 125.37 -2.84
CA TYR A 280 19.59 125.34 -1.57
C TYR A 280 18.39 124.35 -1.56
N GLN A 281 18.66 123.05 -1.45
CA GLN A 281 17.63 122.04 -1.14
C GLN A 281 18.01 121.28 0.14
N LYS A 282 17.57 121.87 1.25
CA LYS A 282 17.74 121.45 2.64
C LYS A 282 16.93 120.19 3.02
N PHE A 283 16.64 119.32 2.05
CA PHE A 283 15.72 118.17 2.20
C PHE A 283 16.15 116.96 1.36
N LEU A 284 17.34 116.41 1.64
CA LEU A 284 17.75 115.09 1.15
C LEU A 284 17.83 114.08 2.32
N PRO A 285 17.21 112.89 2.18
CA PRO A 285 17.15 111.86 3.21
C PRO A 285 18.53 111.18 3.40
N GLY A 286 19.05 111.20 4.63
CA GLY A 286 20.36 110.61 4.98
C GLY A 286 21.09 111.22 6.17
N ASN A 287 20.46 112.09 6.97
CA ASN A 287 21.01 112.61 8.22
C ASN A 287 20.14 112.16 9.41
N ASP A 288 20.62 111.17 10.15
CA ASP A 288 19.91 110.47 11.23
C ASP A 288 19.55 111.34 12.44
N ARG A 289 19.93 112.63 12.45
CA ARG A 289 19.62 113.55 13.56
C ARG A 289 18.45 114.51 13.30
N HIS A 290 17.83 114.53 12.12
CA HIS A 290 16.64 115.39 11.82
C HIS A 290 15.63 114.64 10.94
N ASN A 291 15.03 113.57 11.49
CA ASN A 291 13.95 112.83 10.85
C ASN A 291 12.62 113.61 10.91
N ALA A 292 12.30 114.37 9.85
CA ALA A 292 11.01 115.06 9.71
C ALA A 292 9.82 114.12 9.40
N LEU A 293 10.03 112.79 9.52
CA LEU A 293 9.00 111.74 9.45
C LEU A 293 8.95 110.93 10.76
N GLY A 294 9.35 111.53 11.89
CA GLY A 294 9.34 110.90 13.21
C GLY A 294 7.95 110.46 13.70
N ASP A 295 6.87 111.03 13.17
CA ASP A 295 5.48 110.74 13.58
C ASP A 295 4.54 110.37 12.41
N ILE A 296 5.06 109.88 11.27
CA ILE A 296 4.20 109.26 10.25
C ILE A 296 4.22 107.74 10.45
N GLU A 297 3.07 107.20 10.87
CA GLU A 297 2.80 105.76 10.88
C GLU A 297 3.31 105.14 9.57
N GLN A 298 4.20 104.15 9.69
CA GLN A 298 4.64 103.33 8.57
C GLN A 298 3.41 102.66 7.95
N VAL A 299 2.80 103.31 6.96
CA VAL A 299 1.75 102.73 6.13
C VAL A 299 2.42 101.59 5.38
N LYS A 300 2.20 100.37 5.90
CA LYS A 300 2.36 99.05 5.27
C LYS A 300 3.22 99.06 4.01
N ALA A 301 4.42 98.49 4.12
CA ALA A 301 5.14 97.93 2.99
C ALA A 301 4.14 97.22 2.04
N LEU A 302 3.95 97.81 0.86
CA LEU A 302 3.01 97.31 -0.14
C LEU A 302 3.41 95.88 -0.50
N LYS A 303 2.53 94.92 -0.21
CA LYS A 303 2.71 93.50 -0.56
C LYS A 303 2.74 93.37 -2.08
N PHE A 304 3.77 92.69 -2.59
CA PHE A 304 3.83 92.26 -3.99
C PHE A 304 2.67 91.30 -4.27
N TYR A 305 1.88 91.59 -5.31
CA TYR A 305 0.89 90.64 -5.83
C TYR A 305 1.42 90.07 -7.15
N ASP A 306 1.63 88.75 -7.20
CA ASP A 306 2.05 88.07 -8.41
C ASP A 306 0.84 87.90 -9.37
N LEU A 307 0.91 88.53 -10.55
CA LEU A 307 -0.04 88.30 -11.64
C LEU A 307 0.61 87.35 -12.65
N ILE A 308 0.14 86.10 -12.71
CA ILE A 308 0.57 85.12 -13.72
C ILE A 308 -0.31 85.33 -14.96
N LEU A 309 0.31 85.71 -16.07
CA LEU A 309 -0.36 85.84 -17.37
C LEU A 309 0.12 84.71 -18.28
N ASN A 310 -0.81 83.88 -18.76
CA ASN A 310 -0.54 82.79 -19.68
C ASN A 310 -0.96 83.21 -21.10
N PHE A 311 -0.02 83.24 -22.05
CA PHE A 311 -0.29 83.63 -23.44
C PHE A 311 0.18 82.53 -24.40
N ASN A 312 -0.51 82.41 -25.52
CA ASN A 312 -0.16 81.46 -26.58
C ASN A 312 1.06 82.00 -27.36
N LEU A 313 2.17 81.25 -27.34
CA LEU A 313 3.46 81.64 -27.94
C LEU A 313 3.40 81.58 -29.47
N GLY A 314 3.05 82.69 -30.13
CA GLY A 314 3.06 82.75 -31.60
C GLY A 314 2.72 84.09 -32.26
N SER A 315 2.75 85.23 -31.55
CA SER A 315 2.37 86.54 -32.11
C SER A 315 3.53 87.53 -32.05
N GLU A 316 3.92 88.09 -33.20
CA GLU A 316 5.01 89.09 -33.33
C GLU A 316 4.75 90.41 -32.57
N ASN A 317 3.51 90.66 -32.15
CA ASN A 317 3.11 91.87 -31.42
C ASN A 317 3.07 91.70 -29.88
N LEU A 318 3.57 90.55 -29.37
CA LEU A 318 3.51 90.20 -27.95
C LEU A 318 4.33 91.14 -27.06
N GLU A 319 5.55 91.49 -27.50
CA GLU A 319 6.45 92.36 -26.74
C GLU A 319 5.88 93.77 -26.60
N SER A 320 5.27 94.30 -27.67
CA SER A 320 4.64 95.62 -27.67
C SER A 320 3.42 95.65 -26.74
N ALA A 321 2.58 94.62 -26.76
CA ALA A 321 1.41 94.55 -25.88
C ALA A 321 1.80 94.40 -24.39
N LEU A 322 2.85 93.63 -24.09
CA LEU A 322 3.40 93.50 -22.73
C LEU A 322 4.00 94.81 -22.24
N PHE A 323 4.74 95.52 -23.09
CA PHE A 323 5.34 96.81 -22.80
C PHE A 323 4.29 97.88 -22.48
N PHE A 324 3.27 98.06 -23.32
CA PHE A 324 2.21 99.06 -23.09
C PHE A 324 1.37 98.74 -21.84
N LYS A 325 1.12 97.46 -21.56
CA LYS A 325 0.37 97.06 -20.37
C LYS A 325 1.20 97.25 -19.09
N GLN A 326 2.50 96.98 -19.15
CA GLN A 326 3.43 97.26 -18.07
C GLN A 326 3.48 98.77 -17.76
N ILE A 327 3.55 99.63 -18.77
CA ILE A 327 3.49 101.09 -18.60
C ILE A 327 2.15 101.54 -18.00
N SER A 328 1.02 100.97 -18.44
CA SER A 328 -0.30 101.31 -17.90
C SER A 328 -0.48 100.97 -16.40
N GLN A 329 0.27 99.99 -15.90
CA GLN A 329 0.24 99.57 -14.49
C GLN A 329 1.28 100.29 -13.65
N TYR A 330 2.42 100.68 -14.25
CA TYR A 330 3.38 101.60 -13.63
C TYR A 330 2.75 102.95 -13.29
N ALA A 331 1.89 103.48 -14.17
CA ALA A 331 1.10 104.69 -13.93
C ALA A 331 0.15 104.57 -12.72
N LYS A 332 -0.11 103.34 -12.24
CA LYS A 332 -0.93 103.04 -11.06
C LYS A 332 -0.10 102.64 -9.82
N GLY A 333 1.24 102.79 -9.88
CA GLY A 333 2.14 102.55 -8.75
C GLY A 333 2.53 101.09 -8.48
N LEU A 334 2.27 100.16 -9.40
CA LEU A 334 2.52 98.71 -9.20
C LEU A 334 3.70 98.19 -10.05
N ARG A 335 4.83 97.81 -9.42
CA ARG A 335 5.95 97.09 -10.08
C ARG A 335 5.63 95.59 -10.20
N HIS A 336 5.56 95.06 -11.43
CA HIS A 336 5.27 93.65 -11.69
C HIS A 336 6.52 92.86 -12.12
N LYS A 337 6.64 91.60 -11.69
CA LYS A 337 7.60 90.60 -12.18
C LYS A 337 6.86 89.64 -13.13
N ILE A 338 7.19 89.63 -14.41
CA ILE A 338 6.55 88.74 -15.39
C ILE A 338 7.17 87.34 -15.24
N LEU A 339 6.37 86.35 -14.84
CA LEU A 339 6.74 84.92 -14.88
C LEU A 339 6.01 84.26 -16.05
N THR A 340 6.74 83.90 -17.11
CA THR A 340 6.22 83.09 -18.21
C THR A 340 6.16 81.62 -17.79
N ALA A 341 4.96 81.03 -17.74
CA ALA A 341 4.78 79.59 -17.56
C ALA A 341 4.20 78.98 -18.84
N PRO A 342 4.89 78.03 -19.52
CA PRO A 342 4.33 77.38 -20.70
C PRO A 342 3.25 76.38 -20.28
N SER A 343 1.97 76.64 -20.60
CA SER A 343 0.96 75.57 -20.53
C SER A 343 1.19 74.59 -21.66
N SER A 344 1.74 73.42 -21.34
CA SER A 344 2.10 72.43 -22.35
C SER A 344 0.87 71.64 -22.82
N LYS A 345 0.63 71.62 -24.14
CA LYS A 345 -0.32 70.73 -24.84
C LYS A 345 -0.22 69.26 -24.38
N LYS A 346 0.97 68.87 -23.93
CA LYS A 346 1.34 67.57 -23.35
C LYS A 346 0.57 67.21 -22.07
N GLU A 347 0.19 68.17 -21.23
CA GLU A 347 -0.60 67.90 -20.01
C GLU A 347 -2.08 67.63 -20.31
N LEU A 348 -2.62 68.26 -21.35
CA LEU A 348 -3.99 68.05 -21.82
C LEU A 348 -4.15 66.69 -22.53
N GLU A 349 -3.21 66.33 -23.39
CA GLU A 349 -3.15 64.99 -24.01
C GLU A 349 -3.00 63.89 -22.96
N ARG A 350 -2.22 64.14 -21.89
CA ARG A 350 -2.08 63.21 -20.75
C ARG A 350 -3.39 63.02 -20.00
N LEU A 351 -4.20 64.07 -19.84
CA LEU A 351 -5.53 64.00 -19.21
C LEU A 351 -6.54 63.26 -20.07
N GLU A 352 -6.60 63.51 -21.37
CA GLU A 352 -7.49 62.79 -22.30
C GLU A 352 -7.14 61.30 -22.37
N ASN A 353 -5.85 60.96 -22.44
CA ASN A 353 -5.40 59.57 -22.44
C ASN A 353 -5.73 58.86 -21.13
N LEU A 354 -5.61 59.55 -19.98
CA LEU A 354 -6.04 59.02 -18.68
C LEU A 354 -7.55 58.79 -18.65
N GLU A 355 -8.37 59.72 -19.17
CA GLU A 355 -9.83 59.61 -19.16
C GLU A 355 -10.33 58.49 -20.10
N LYS A 356 -9.71 58.32 -21.28
CA LYS A 356 -9.97 57.20 -22.20
C LYS A 356 -9.63 55.85 -21.56
N ASN A 357 -8.44 55.72 -20.96
CA ASN A 357 -8.03 54.50 -20.25
C ASN A 357 -8.97 54.18 -19.08
N LEU A 358 -9.44 55.21 -18.36
CA LEU A 358 -10.34 55.06 -17.22
C LEU A 358 -11.73 54.58 -17.67
N ASN A 359 -12.25 55.11 -18.78
CA ASN A 359 -13.52 54.65 -19.36
C ASN A 359 -13.44 53.20 -19.84
N GLN A 360 -12.34 52.79 -20.50
CA GLN A 360 -12.13 51.40 -20.91
C GLN A 360 -12.07 50.44 -19.71
N LEU A 361 -11.27 50.75 -18.69
CA LEU A 361 -11.18 49.96 -17.46
C LEU A 361 -12.51 49.92 -16.69
N GLN A 362 -13.25 51.03 -16.69
CA GLN A 362 -14.54 51.11 -15.99
C GLN A 362 -15.65 50.34 -16.73
N GLU A 363 -15.62 50.29 -18.06
CA GLU A 363 -16.52 49.43 -18.84
C GLU A 363 -16.25 47.94 -18.64
N GLN A 364 -14.98 47.55 -18.56
CA GLN A 364 -14.57 46.17 -18.28
C GLN A 364 -14.98 45.67 -16.88
N LEU A 365 -15.19 46.59 -15.92
CA LEU A 365 -15.38 46.27 -14.50
C LEU A 365 -16.77 46.64 -13.95
N LYS A 366 -17.76 46.95 -14.82
CA LYS A 366 -19.10 47.39 -14.40
C LYS A 366 -19.76 46.40 -13.41
N GLY A 367 -20.13 46.91 -12.23
CA GLY A 367 -21.07 46.25 -11.30
C GLY A 367 -20.49 45.55 -10.07
N LYS A 368 -19.17 45.60 -9.82
CA LYS A 368 -18.56 44.90 -8.66
C LYS A 368 -18.09 45.89 -7.59
N ASP A 369 -18.67 45.78 -6.39
CA ASP A 369 -18.27 46.56 -5.23
C ASP A 369 -17.01 45.95 -4.58
N LEU A 370 -16.06 46.81 -4.21
CA LEU A 370 -14.70 46.44 -3.83
C LEU A 370 -14.69 45.72 -2.48
N ASN A 371 -15.57 46.15 -1.56
CA ASN A 371 -15.73 45.53 -0.25
C ASN A 371 -16.36 44.14 -0.33
N THR A 372 -17.40 43.96 -1.16
CA THR A 372 -18.03 42.64 -1.36
C THR A 372 -17.06 41.63 -1.96
N LEU A 373 -16.23 42.06 -2.93
CA LEU A 373 -15.26 41.17 -3.58
C LEU A 373 -14.14 40.76 -2.62
N GLN A 374 -13.74 41.65 -1.71
CA GLN A 374 -12.76 41.35 -0.67
C GLN A 374 -13.31 40.35 0.35
N GLN A 375 -14.55 40.54 0.81
CA GLN A 375 -15.21 39.58 1.72
C GLN A 375 -15.40 38.19 1.09
N GLU A 376 -15.73 38.13 -0.20
CA GLU A 376 -15.82 36.85 -0.93
C GLU A 376 -14.47 36.13 -1.00
N ILE A 377 -13.38 36.85 -1.28
CA ILE A 377 -12.02 36.28 -1.31
C ILE A 377 -11.62 35.76 0.06
N GLU A 378 -11.90 36.50 1.14
CA GLU A 378 -11.61 36.07 2.52
C GLU A 378 -12.38 34.78 2.87
N LYS A 379 -13.67 34.70 2.50
CA LYS A 379 -14.49 33.50 2.69
C LYS A 379 -14.00 32.31 1.86
N GLU A 380 -13.60 32.52 0.61
CA GLU A 380 -13.03 31.46 -0.24
C GLU A 380 -11.67 30.97 0.30
N GLN A 381 -10.86 31.86 0.87
CA GLN A 381 -9.62 31.48 1.54
C GLN A 381 -9.86 30.63 2.79
N GLU A 382 -10.86 30.98 3.62
CA GLU A 382 -11.25 30.18 4.78
C GLU A 382 -11.74 28.78 4.35
N ASN A 383 -12.57 28.72 3.30
CA ASN A 383 -13.04 27.46 2.73
C ASN A 383 -11.89 26.60 2.18
N ALA A 384 -10.91 27.21 1.50
CA ALA A 384 -9.72 26.51 1.02
C ALA A 384 -8.88 25.96 2.18
N LEU A 385 -8.82 26.69 3.30
CA LEU A 385 -8.09 26.25 4.50
C LEU A 385 -8.77 25.03 5.15
N LYS A 386 -10.10 25.06 5.30
CA LYS A 386 -10.90 23.91 5.75
C LYS A 386 -10.71 22.70 4.84
N LEU A 387 -10.64 22.91 3.53
CA LEU A 387 -10.45 21.82 2.58
C LEU A 387 -9.03 21.23 2.67
N LYS A 388 -8.00 22.06 2.86
CA LYS A 388 -6.62 21.60 3.12
C LYS A 388 -6.53 20.79 4.42
N GLU A 389 -7.25 21.19 5.45
CA GLU A 389 -7.35 20.44 6.71
C GLU A 389 -8.04 19.08 6.50
N SER A 390 -9.13 19.03 5.73
CA SER A 390 -9.83 17.79 5.36
C SER A 390 -8.91 16.82 4.60
N ILE A 391 -8.22 17.32 3.56
CA ILE A 391 -7.24 16.55 2.78
C ILE A 391 -6.17 15.96 3.70
N LYS A 392 -5.63 16.77 4.61
CA LYS A 392 -4.62 16.32 5.58
C LYS A 392 -5.17 15.25 6.53
N ALA A 393 -6.41 15.39 6.97
CA ALA A 393 -7.06 14.39 7.82
C ALA A 393 -7.24 13.05 7.09
N ILE A 394 -7.69 13.07 5.83
CA ILE A 394 -7.83 11.85 5.00
C ILE A 394 -6.46 11.21 4.75
N GLN A 395 -5.42 12.01 4.48
CA GLN A 395 -4.04 11.51 4.31
C GLN A 395 -3.54 10.79 5.57
N ASN A 396 -3.64 11.45 6.74
CA ASN A 396 -3.23 10.86 8.01
C ASN A 396 -4.00 9.57 8.33
N HIS A 397 -5.31 9.56 8.07
CA HIS A 397 -6.13 8.37 8.25
C HIS A 397 -5.70 7.25 7.29
N THR A 398 -5.42 7.57 6.04
CA THR A 398 -4.93 6.61 5.02
C THR A 398 -3.57 6.02 5.41
N GLU A 399 -2.64 6.81 5.94
CA GLU A 399 -1.37 6.29 6.47
C GLU A 399 -1.59 5.35 7.66
N THR A 400 -2.53 5.67 8.54
CA THR A 400 -2.91 4.80 9.67
C THR A 400 -3.44 3.46 9.17
N LEU A 401 -4.31 3.46 8.15
CA LEU A 401 -4.83 2.24 7.53
C LEU A 401 -3.71 1.42 6.85
N LYS A 402 -2.78 2.07 6.14
CA LYS A 402 -1.61 1.40 5.53
C LYS A 402 -0.72 0.74 6.58
N ASN A 403 -0.50 1.39 7.71
CA ASN A 403 0.25 0.82 8.83
C ASN A 403 -0.48 -0.39 9.42
N ALA A 404 -1.80 -0.30 9.61
CA ALA A 404 -2.61 -1.43 10.07
C ALA A 404 -2.58 -2.61 9.08
N LEU A 405 -2.64 -2.34 7.78
CA LEU A 405 -2.53 -3.35 6.74
C LEU A 405 -1.18 -4.08 6.80
N ASN A 406 -0.07 -3.34 6.89
CA ASN A 406 1.26 -3.93 6.99
C ASN A 406 1.40 -4.80 8.26
N GLN A 407 0.84 -4.37 9.40
CA GLN A 407 0.82 -5.17 10.62
C GLN A 407 0.05 -6.49 10.44
N LYS A 408 -1.11 -6.44 9.78
CA LYS A 408 -1.93 -7.63 9.50
C LYS A 408 -1.25 -8.59 8.51
N GLU A 409 -0.56 -8.05 7.51
CA GLU A 409 0.21 -8.87 6.56
C GLU A 409 1.39 -9.57 7.27
N GLN A 410 2.11 -8.85 8.13
CA GLN A 410 3.19 -9.43 8.94
C GLN A 410 2.69 -10.50 9.92
N ALA A 411 1.47 -10.34 10.46
CA ALA A 411 0.85 -11.32 11.34
C ALA A 411 0.55 -12.67 10.66
N LYS A 412 0.51 -12.74 9.32
CA LYS A 412 0.36 -14.01 8.59
C LYS A 412 1.58 -14.91 8.69
N ASN A 413 2.79 -14.34 8.72
CA ASN A 413 4.05 -15.08 8.71
C ASN A 413 4.15 -16.12 9.84
N PRO A 414 3.94 -15.77 11.13
CA PRO A 414 4.01 -16.77 12.21
C PRO A 414 2.93 -17.85 12.08
N ILE A 415 1.74 -17.51 11.56
CA ILE A 415 0.64 -18.47 11.37
C ILE A 415 0.98 -19.47 10.26
N GLN A 416 1.54 -18.99 9.14
CA GLN A 416 2.02 -19.84 8.05
C GLN A 416 3.17 -20.74 8.50
N GLN A 417 4.12 -20.21 9.27
CA GLN A 417 5.20 -21.02 9.85
C GLN A 417 4.65 -22.10 10.79
N GLN A 418 3.70 -21.76 11.66
CA GLN A 418 3.06 -22.74 12.54
C GLN A 418 2.34 -23.82 11.75
N LYS A 419 1.59 -23.45 10.69
CA LYS A 419 0.94 -24.40 9.78
C LYS A 419 1.96 -25.35 9.13
N GLN A 420 3.08 -24.82 8.64
CA GLN A 420 4.14 -25.63 8.04
C GLN A 420 4.78 -26.58 9.06
N ASN A 421 5.00 -26.13 10.29
CA ASN A 421 5.52 -26.98 11.36
C ASN A 421 4.57 -28.15 11.66
N LEU A 422 3.26 -27.90 11.72
CA LEU A 422 2.25 -28.96 11.90
C LEU A 422 2.23 -29.95 10.72
N GLN A 423 2.38 -29.47 9.49
CA GLN A 423 2.50 -30.34 8.31
C GLN A 423 3.77 -31.21 8.37
N ASN A 424 4.90 -30.62 8.79
CA ASN A 424 6.15 -31.35 8.95
C ASN A 424 6.06 -32.42 10.05
N GLN A 425 5.31 -32.17 11.14
CA GLN A 425 5.03 -33.16 12.18
C GLN A 425 4.12 -34.30 11.68
N LYS A 426 3.19 -34.00 10.78
CA LYS A 426 2.24 -34.97 10.23
C LYS A 426 2.90 -35.99 9.30
N GLN A 427 3.87 -35.57 8.47
CA GLN A 427 4.53 -36.45 7.49
C GLN A 427 5.16 -37.74 8.08
N PRO A 428 5.97 -37.71 9.15
CA PRO A 428 6.55 -38.93 9.71
C PRO A 428 5.48 -39.87 10.27
N ILE A 429 4.39 -39.34 10.84
CA ILE A 429 3.28 -40.13 11.39
C ILE A 429 2.53 -40.85 10.27
N GLU A 430 2.30 -40.19 9.13
CA GLU A 430 1.70 -40.85 7.95
C GLU A 430 2.58 -41.96 7.39
N ARG A 431 3.91 -41.75 7.33
CA ARG A 431 4.85 -42.80 6.92
C ARG A 431 4.83 -43.98 7.89
N GLU A 432 4.81 -43.69 9.19
CA GLU A 432 4.71 -44.73 10.21
C GLU A 432 3.41 -45.53 10.06
N LYS A 433 2.28 -44.86 9.87
CA LYS A 433 0.98 -45.50 9.62
C LYS A 433 1.07 -46.45 8.42
N GLN A 434 1.62 -46.00 7.30
CA GLN A 434 1.78 -46.83 6.10
C GLN A 434 2.66 -48.06 6.37
N ASN A 435 3.75 -47.89 7.12
CA ASN A 435 4.62 -49.00 7.51
C ASN A 435 3.90 -50.03 8.39
N GLN A 436 3.09 -49.57 9.36
CA GLN A 436 2.29 -50.45 10.20
C GLN A 436 1.22 -51.20 9.41
N GLU A 437 0.59 -50.55 8.43
CA GLU A 437 -0.41 -51.16 7.56
C GLU A 437 0.21 -52.25 6.66
N ASN A 438 1.37 -51.98 6.07
CA ASN A 438 2.14 -52.97 5.33
C ASN A 438 2.52 -54.18 6.20
N ALA A 439 2.99 -53.94 7.43
CA ALA A 439 3.34 -54.99 8.37
C ALA A 439 2.12 -55.83 8.78
N LYS A 440 0.95 -55.20 8.97
CA LYS A 440 -0.32 -55.89 9.23
C LYS A 440 -0.70 -56.80 8.06
N ASN A 441 -0.65 -56.28 6.84
CA ASN A 441 -1.00 -57.03 5.62
C ASN A 441 -0.10 -58.26 5.43
N ALA A 442 1.20 -58.13 5.68
CA ALA A 442 2.13 -59.26 5.63
C ALA A 442 1.77 -60.36 6.64
N LYS A 443 1.38 -59.99 7.87
CA LYS A 443 0.92 -60.95 8.88
C LYS A 443 -0.41 -61.60 8.51
N GLU A 444 -1.33 -60.87 7.90
CA GLU A 444 -2.59 -61.42 7.39
C GLU A 444 -2.36 -62.43 6.26
N GLN A 445 -1.42 -62.16 5.35
CA GLN A 445 -1.00 -63.13 4.33
C GLN A 445 -0.38 -64.38 4.97
N GLN A 446 0.49 -64.22 5.98
CA GLN A 446 1.03 -65.37 6.73
C GLN A 446 -0.10 -66.20 7.36
N LYS A 447 -1.11 -65.55 7.96
CA LYS A 447 -2.29 -66.21 8.53
C LYS A 447 -3.05 -67.02 7.48
N GLN A 448 -3.25 -66.48 6.29
CA GLN A 448 -3.90 -67.20 5.18
C GLN A 448 -3.09 -68.42 4.73
N ASN A 449 -1.77 -68.27 4.59
CA ASN A 449 -0.88 -69.39 4.21
C ASN A 449 -0.94 -70.53 5.23
N LEU A 450 -0.91 -70.21 6.52
CA LEU A 450 -1.03 -71.18 7.61
C LEU A 450 -2.40 -71.88 7.62
N ASN A 451 -3.49 -71.16 7.35
CA ASN A 451 -4.81 -71.76 7.19
C ASN A 451 -4.87 -72.72 5.99
N ASN A 452 -4.22 -72.37 4.87
CA ASN A 452 -4.11 -73.24 3.71
C ASN A 452 -3.31 -74.51 4.03
N GLU A 453 -2.24 -74.39 4.83
CA GLU A 453 -1.46 -75.54 5.31
C GLU A 453 -2.31 -76.47 6.19
N ILE A 454 -3.09 -75.94 7.15
CA ILE A 454 -4.04 -76.73 7.94
C ILE A 454 -5.06 -77.44 7.05
N ASN A 455 -5.58 -76.77 6.02
CA ASN A 455 -6.51 -77.38 5.08
C ASN A 455 -5.84 -78.50 4.28
N ALA A 456 -4.62 -78.30 3.80
CA ALA A 456 -3.86 -79.32 3.07
C ALA A 456 -3.59 -80.55 3.94
N ILE A 457 -3.11 -80.35 5.18
CA ILE A 457 -2.91 -81.45 6.15
C ILE A 457 -4.24 -82.14 6.44
N GLY A 458 -5.30 -81.38 6.71
CA GLY A 458 -6.62 -81.92 7.03
C GLY A 458 -7.23 -82.78 5.92
N ASN A 459 -6.94 -82.44 4.65
CA ASN A 459 -7.44 -83.15 3.47
C ASN A 459 -6.62 -84.41 3.11
N GLU A 460 -5.44 -84.60 3.72
CA GLU A 460 -4.63 -85.80 3.53
C GLU A 460 -5.41 -87.05 3.94
N ARG A 461 -5.33 -88.11 3.13
CA ARG A 461 -6.05 -89.37 3.33
C ARG A 461 -5.15 -90.40 3.97
N ILE A 462 -5.63 -91.04 5.03
CA ILE A 462 -4.93 -92.06 5.80
C ILE A 462 -5.80 -93.31 5.87
N THR A 463 -5.24 -94.41 5.37
CA THR A 463 -5.82 -95.75 5.45
C THR A 463 -5.34 -96.43 6.72
N MET A 464 -6.28 -96.87 7.55
CA MET A 464 -6.01 -97.68 8.74
C MET A 464 -6.81 -98.98 8.68
N LYS A 465 -6.23 -100.06 9.19
CA LYS A 465 -6.95 -101.31 9.44
C LYS A 465 -7.86 -101.15 10.66
N LYS A 466 -9.09 -101.62 10.56
CA LYS A 466 -10.07 -101.62 11.65
C LYS A 466 -10.80 -102.96 11.70
N GLU A 467 -11.16 -103.40 12.89
CA GLU A 467 -12.09 -104.49 13.11
C GLU A 467 -13.53 -104.14 12.74
N THR A 468 -14.23 -105.12 12.18
CA THR A 468 -15.67 -105.19 11.95
C THR A 468 -16.15 -106.60 12.26
N ASP A 469 -17.46 -106.78 12.44
CA ASP A 469 -18.07 -108.08 12.74
C ASP A 469 -17.39 -108.77 13.94
N LEU A 470 -17.21 -108.03 15.04
CA LEU A 470 -16.58 -108.52 16.26
C LEU A 470 -17.58 -109.34 17.08
N TYR A 471 -17.32 -110.64 17.28
CA TYR A 471 -18.13 -111.48 18.16
C TYR A 471 -17.31 -112.56 18.90
N PRO A 472 -17.67 -112.85 20.16
CA PRO A 472 -17.02 -113.89 20.95
C PRO A 472 -17.33 -115.28 20.38
N GLN A 473 -16.37 -116.19 20.47
CA GLN A 473 -16.51 -117.60 20.15
C GLN A 473 -16.80 -118.41 21.43
N PHE A 474 -17.38 -119.60 21.29
CA PHE A 474 -17.74 -120.48 22.41
C PHE A 474 -16.55 -120.91 23.29
N ASN A 475 -15.33 -120.80 22.79
CA ASN A 475 -14.09 -121.16 23.49
C ASN A 475 -13.39 -119.95 24.16
N GLY A 476 -14.03 -118.77 24.19
CA GLY A 476 -13.47 -117.54 24.76
C GLY A 476 -12.55 -116.74 23.81
N GLU A 477 -12.28 -117.25 22.60
CA GLU A 477 -11.58 -116.50 21.55
C GLU A 477 -12.50 -115.45 20.92
N TRP A 478 -11.92 -114.45 20.26
CA TRP A 478 -12.67 -113.43 19.53
C TRP A 478 -12.45 -113.56 18.03
N ARG A 479 -13.53 -113.47 17.25
CA ARG A 479 -13.42 -113.41 15.78
C ARG A 479 -13.70 -111.98 15.32
N ALA A 480 -12.89 -111.48 14.41
CA ALA A 480 -13.08 -110.18 13.78
C ALA A 480 -12.66 -110.20 12.31
N THR A 481 -13.39 -109.42 11.50
CA THR A 481 -13.05 -109.11 10.10
C THR A 481 -12.25 -107.81 10.07
N ILE A 482 -11.06 -107.84 9.48
CA ILE A 482 -10.18 -106.67 9.36
C ILE A 482 -10.43 -105.97 8.02
N ILE A 483 -10.92 -104.73 8.08
CA ILE A 483 -11.17 -103.89 6.91
C ILE A 483 -10.19 -102.73 6.86
N GLU A 484 -9.99 -102.18 5.66
CA GLU A 484 -9.27 -100.92 5.48
C GLU A 484 -10.26 -99.75 5.49
N LYS A 485 -10.02 -98.79 6.39
CA LYS A 485 -10.80 -97.57 6.52
C LYS A 485 -9.97 -96.39 6.05
N ASN A 486 -10.40 -95.74 4.98
CA ASN A 486 -9.75 -94.56 4.42
C ASN A 486 -10.48 -93.29 4.87
N GLN A 487 -9.82 -92.49 5.72
CA GLN A 487 -10.37 -91.27 6.30
C GLN A 487 -9.40 -90.11 6.13
N SER A 488 -9.90 -88.88 6.14
CA SER A 488 -9.03 -87.71 6.15
C SER A 488 -8.39 -87.49 7.52
N VAL A 489 -7.24 -86.83 7.56
CA VAL A 489 -6.62 -86.40 8.83
C VAL A 489 -7.59 -85.56 9.65
N ARG A 490 -8.41 -84.71 9.01
CA ARG A 490 -9.43 -83.88 9.68
C ARG A 490 -10.47 -84.72 10.42
N GLU A 491 -10.94 -85.82 9.82
CA GLU A 491 -11.89 -86.74 10.45
C GLU A 491 -11.30 -87.40 11.69
N TYR A 492 -10.02 -87.78 11.66
CA TYR A 492 -9.32 -88.29 12.83
C TYR A 492 -9.05 -87.19 13.87
N TYR A 493 -8.72 -85.98 13.42
CA TYR A 493 -8.27 -84.88 14.27
C TYR A 493 -9.32 -84.46 15.29
N GLN A 494 -10.60 -84.36 14.94
CA GLN A 494 -11.65 -83.91 15.88
C GLN A 494 -11.72 -84.81 17.12
N LYS A 495 -11.75 -86.13 16.89
CA LYS A 495 -11.77 -87.14 17.95
C LYS A 495 -10.46 -87.12 18.76
N GLN A 496 -9.33 -87.06 18.06
CA GLN A 496 -8.00 -87.12 18.66
C GLN A 496 -7.61 -85.85 19.43
N LYS A 497 -8.09 -84.68 18.99
CA LYS A 497 -7.91 -83.40 19.68
C LYS A 497 -8.58 -83.44 21.04
N ARG A 498 -9.84 -83.88 21.11
CA ARG A 498 -10.56 -83.99 22.39
C ARG A 498 -9.88 -84.97 23.34
N ILE A 499 -9.43 -86.12 22.84
CA ILE A 499 -8.65 -87.09 23.63
C ILE A 499 -7.34 -86.46 24.14
N HIS A 500 -6.64 -85.72 23.28
CA HIS A 500 -5.41 -85.02 23.65
C HIS A 500 -5.66 -83.90 24.68
N ASP A 501 -6.78 -83.19 24.61
CA ASP A 501 -7.12 -82.16 25.60
C ASP A 501 -7.41 -82.76 26.98
N LEU A 502 -8.00 -83.96 27.03
CA LEU A 502 -8.30 -84.68 28.28
C LEU A 502 -7.06 -85.40 28.85
N LEU A 503 -6.23 -86.01 28.02
CA LEU A 503 -5.11 -86.87 28.45
C LEU A 503 -3.73 -86.20 28.36
N GLY A 504 -3.56 -85.24 27.47
CA GLY A 504 -2.26 -84.67 27.07
C GLY A 504 -1.50 -85.50 26.03
N PHE A 505 -2.10 -86.58 25.50
CA PHE A 505 -1.54 -87.42 24.43
C PHE A 505 -2.67 -88.09 23.62
N PHE A 506 -2.35 -88.60 22.43
CA PHE A 506 -3.35 -89.17 21.51
C PHE A 506 -3.74 -90.62 21.86
N SER A 507 -4.89 -91.09 21.36
CA SER A 507 -5.42 -92.41 21.74
C SER A 507 -4.51 -93.58 21.32
N PHE A 508 -3.80 -93.44 20.20
CA PHE A 508 -2.85 -94.44 19.72
C PHE A 508 -1.53 -94.46 20.53
N GLU A 509 -1.31 -93.50 21.42
CA GLU A 509 -0.18 -93.51 22.37
C GLU A 509 -0.52 -94.21 23.70
N ILE A 510 -1.80 -94.55 23.94
CA ILE A 510 -2.25 -95.13 25.22
C ILE A 510 -1.47 -96.39 25.58
N LEU A 511 -1.24 -97.30 24.63
CA LEU A 511 -0.47 -98.53 24.91
C LEU A 511 0.94 -98.26 25.44
N ASN A 512 1.59 -97.22 24.92
CA ASN A 512 2.94 -96.83 25.33
C ASN A 512 2.93 -95.97 26.60
N ARG A 513 1.75 -95.58 27.10
CA ARG A 513 1.53 -94.65 28.21
C ARG A 513 0.44 -95.14 29.16
N ILE A 514 0.27 -96.46 29.32
CA ILE A 514 -0.82 -97.07 30.10
C ILE A 514 -0.90 -96.50 31.53
N ASP A 515 0.23 -96.36 32.21
CA ASP A 515 0.26 -95.82 33.58
C ASP A 515 -0.19 -94.36 33.63
N GLN A 516 0.19 -93.56 32.63
CA GLN A 516 -0.24 -92.16 32.51
C GLN A 516 -1.72 -92.07 32.15
N PHE A 517 -2.24 -92.99 31.33
CA PHE A 517 -3.64 -93.07 30.98
C PHE A 517 -4.52 -93.31 32.21
N TYR A 518 -4.22 -94.33 33.02
CA TYR A 518 -5.00 -94.60 34.23
C TYR A 518 -4.90 -93.49 35.26
N LYS A 519 -3.70 -92.89 35.42
CA LYS A 519 -3.53 -91.73 36.30
C LYS A 519 -4.40 -90.54 35.86
N ARG A 520 -4.38 -90.19 34.57
CA ARG A 520 -5.19 -89.10 34.02
C ARG A 520 -6.68 -89.40 34.09
N MET A 521 -7.11 -90.63 33.78
CA MET A 521 -8.50 -91.06 33.92
C MET A 521 -9.03 -90.84 35.34
N ALA A 522 -8.23 -91.14 36.38
CA ALA A 522 -8.62 -90.92 37.76
C ALA A 522 -8.68 -89.43 38.16
N GLU A 523 -7.90 -88.56 37.50
CA GLU A 523 -7.90 -87.11 37.72
C GLU A 523 -9.11 -86.40 37.07
N LEU A 524 -9.76 -87.02 36.07
CA LEU A 524 -10.87 -86.43 35.33
C LEU A 524 -12.21 -86.55 36.09
N PRO A 525 -13.13 -85.58 35.96
CA PRO A 525 -14.51 -85.70 36.45
C PRO A 525 -15.26 -86.89 35.82
N PRO A 526 -16.27 -87.49 36.49
CA PRO A 526 -17.01 -88.65 35.99
C PRO A 526 -17.61 -88.48 34.59
N GLU A 527 -18.09 -87.27 34.26
CA GLU A 527 -18.63 -86.95 32.93
C GLU A 527 -17.54 -87.04 31.84
N GLN A 528 -16.34 -86.53 32.13
CA GLN A 528 -15.20 -86.57 31.21
C GLN A 528 -14.59 -87.98 31.11
N GLN A 529 -14.66 -88.79 32.18
CA GLN A 529 -14.28 -90.20 32.14
C GLN A 529 -15.21 -91.01 31.23
N LYS A 530 -16.52 -90.76 31.29
CA LYS A 530 -17.50 -91.39 30.40
C LYS A 530 -17.26 -90.98 28.95
N GLU A 531 -17.09 -89.68 28.70
CA GLU A 531 -16.75 -89.14 27.38
C GLU A 531 -15.46 -89.77 26.83
N LEU A 532 -14.40 -89.83 27.62
CA LEU A 532 -13.12 -90.40 27.19
C LEU A 532 -13.21 -91.90 26.92
N THR A 533 -14.03 -92.62 27.68
CA THR A 533 -14.33 -94.03 27.41
C THR A 533 -14.99 -94.21 26.05
N GLU A 534 -16.02 -93.41 25.72
CA GLU A 534 -16.70 -93.42 24.41
C GLU A 534 -15.79 -92.97 23.25
N LEU A 535 -14.78 -92.14 23.55
CA LEU A 535 -13.79 -91.71 22.56
C LEU A 535 -12.68 -92.75 22.36
N VAL A 536 -12.32 -93.58 23.34
CA VAL A 536 -11.19 -94.53 23.19
C VAL A 536 -11.65 -95.92 22.76
N PHE A 537 -12.77 -96.40 23.30
CA PHE A 537 -13.33 -97.74 23.09
C PHE A 537 -14.62 -97.65 22.27
#